data_AF-A0AAV4CQL2-F1
#
_entry.id   AF-A0AAV4CQL2-F1
#
_cell.length_a   1.000
_cell.length_b   1.000
_cell.length_c   1.000
_cell.angle_alpha   90.00
_cell.angle_beta   90.00
_cell.angle_gamma   90.00
#
_symmetry.space_group_name_H-M   'P 1'
#
loop_
_entity.id
_entity.type
_entity.pdbx_description
1 polymer ?
#
loop_
_entity_poly.entity_id
_entity_poly.type
_entity_poly.pdbx_seq_one_letter_code
_entity_poly.pdbx_strand_id
1 'polypeptide(L)'
;MYCRKAKLKLPMKSILEEYKCGKARLLTMLEESDDPVVKTVQPSLKTGRKWKVTEAVDEAKECLKMKEGIGQTQTDRRGLGSTTAKLWSKTEGKEKRDMIIDEIRNKEDSTRVQKVLQQPQQGQWTNWDNAIQRFLTWNDIWHMAPLRISFLIHQVRL
;
A
#
# COMPACT_ATOMS: atom_id res chain seq x y z
N MET A 1 5.71 -10.63 -6.02
CA MET A 1 4.31 -10.98 -6.38
C MET A 1 3.26 -10.03 -5.77
N TYR A 2 3.33 -9.66 -4.49
CA TYR A 2 2.39 -8.71 -3.84
C TYR A 2 2.78 -7.22 -3.98
N CYS A 3 3.57 -6.87 -5.01
CA CYS A 3 4.13 -5.51 -5.14
C CYS A 3 3.26 -4.65 -6.07
N ARG A 4 2.88 -3.45 -5.63
CA ARG A 4 2.07 -2.51 -6.44
C ARG A 4 2.88 -1.84 -7.55
N LYS A 5 4.21 -1.89 -7.47
CA LYS A 5 5.11 -1.33 -8.47
C LYS A 5 5.67 -2.40 -9.43
N ALA A 6 5.37 -3.67 -9.22
CA ALA A 6 5.82 -4.73 -10.12
C ALA A 6 5.16 -4.64 -11.50
N LYS A 7 5.90 -5.15 -12.51
CA LYS A 7 5.45 -5.24 -13.90
C LYS A 7 4.35 -6.29 -14.07
N LEU A 8 4.43 -7.42 -13.37
CA LEU A 8 3.32 -8.36 -13.24
C LEU A 8 2.67 -8.21 -11.86
N LYS A 9 1.35 -7.98 -11.86
CA LYS A 9 0.54 -7.88 -10.66
C LYS A 9 -0.47 -9.02 -10.62
N LEU A 10 -0.51 -9.73 -9.50
CA LEU A 10 -1.52 -10.74 -9.24
C LEU A 10 -2.71 -10.11 -8.50
N PRO A 11 -3.92 -10.68 -8.62
CA PRO A 11 -5.12 -10.20 -7.92
C PRO A 11 -5.16 -10.70 -6.47
N MET A 12 -3.99 -10.87 -5.86
CA MET A 12 -3.82 -11.33 -4.50
C MET A 12 -3.05 -10.28 -3.71
N LYS A 13 -3.48 -10.05 -2.48
CA LYS A 13 -2.81 -9.16 -1.54
C LYS A 13 -2.12 -9.98 -0.47
N SER A 14 -1.07 -9.43 0.12
CA SER A 14 -0.42 -10.07 1.25
C SER A 14 -1.36 -10.10 2.45
N ILE A 15 -1.55 -11.27 3.08
CA ILE A 15 -2.34 -11.41 4.31
C ILE A 15 -1.81 -10.50 5.40
N LEU A 16 -0.48 -10.34 5.49
CA LEU A 16 0.15 -9.46 6.46
C LEU A 16 -0.21 -7.98 6.22
N GLU A 17 -0.26 -7.56 4.95
CA GLU A 17 -0.69 -6.20 4.58
C GLU A 17 -2.13 -5.95 5.00
N GLU A 18 -3.04 -6.86 4.66
CA GLU A 18 -4.45 -6.72 5.01
C GLU A 18 -4.67 -6.80 6.53
N TYR A 19 -3.91 -7.62 7.25
CA TYR A 19 -3.91 -7.63 8.72
C TYR A 19 -3.50 -6.27 9.29
N LYS A 20 -2.38 -5.70 8.83
CA LYS A 20 -1.89 -4.39 9.29
C LYS A 20 -2.89 -3.28 8.96
N CYS A 21 -3.40 -3.26 7.73
CA CYS A 21 -4.41 -2.30 7.29
C CYS A 21 -5.71 -2.43 8.10
N GLY A 22 -6.16 -3.66 8.38
CA GLY A 22 -7.36 -3.92 9.18
C GLY A 22 -7.21 -3.43 10.61
N LYS A 23 -6.05 -3.67 11.24
CA LYS A 23 -5.76 -3.15 12.59
C LYS A 23 -5.68 -1.62 12.61
N ALA A 24 -5.02 -1.00 11.63
CA ALA A 24 -4.92 0.44 11.51
C ALA A 24 -6.29 1.08 11.27
N ARG A 25 -7.12 0.48 10.41
CA ARG A 25 -8.51 0.92 10.17
C ARG A 25 -9.35 0.85 11.44
N LEU A 26 -9.22 -0.22 12.21
CA LEU A 26 -9.93 -0.36 13.48
C LEU A 26 -9.49 0.72 14.47
N LEU A 27 -8.18 1.00 14.58
CA LEU A 27 -7.67 2.04 15.48
C LEU A 27 -8.25 3.41 15.12
N THR A 28 -8.17 3.80 13.85
CA THR A 28 -8.65 5.11 13.41
C THR A 28 -10.16 5.24 13.51
N MET A 29 -10.92 4.15 13.34
CA MET A 29 -12.36 4.14 13.60
C MET A 29 -12.69 4.35 15.08
N LEU A 30 -11.91 3.78 16.00
CA LEU A 30 -12.11 3.98 17.43
C LEU A 30 -11.74 5.41 17.87
N GLU A 31 -10.68 5.99 17.30
CA GLU A 31 -10.28 7.38 17.53
C GLU A 31 -11.34 8.39 17.05
N GLU A 32 -11.97 8.11 15.91
CA GLU A 32 -13.00 8.96 15.30
C GLU A 32 -14.44 8.58 15.71
N SER A 33 -14.61 7.70 16.71
CA SER A 33 -15.93 7.27 17.15
C SER A 33 -16.76 8.45 17.70
N ASP A 34 -18.04 8.51 17.33
CA ASP A 34 -19.00 9.50 17.84
C ASP A 34 -19.37 9.24 19.32
N ASP A 35 -19.26 7.99 19.76
CA ASP A 35 -19.49 7.61 21.16
C ASP A 35 -18.36 8.17 22.07
N PRO A 36 -18.68 9.08 23.00
CA PRO A 36 -17.68 9.70 23.88
C PRO A 36 -16.99 8.68 24.78
N VAL A 37 -17.67 7.62 25.22
CA VAL A 37 -17.09 6.58 26.09
C VAL A 37 -16.00 5.83 25.34
N VAL A 38 -16.29 5.42 24.11
CA VAL A 38 -15.32 4.72 23.24
C VAL A 38 -14.13 5.61 22.94
N LYS A 39 -14.39 6.89 22.65
CA LYS A 39 -13.36 7.89 22.35
C LYS A 39 -12.46 8.22 23.54
N THR A 40 -13.00 8.15 24.77
CA THR A 40 -12.21 8.34 26.00
C THR A 40 -11.40 7.11 26.37
N VAL A 41 -11.99 5.91 26.26
CA VAL A 41 -11.35 4.67 26.69
C VAL A 41 -10.21 4.24 25.76
N GLN A 42 -10.33 4.52 24.44
CA GLN A 42 -9.36 4.15 23.40
C GLN A 42 -8.70 2.78 23.65
N PRO A 43 -9.47 1.68 23.53
CA PRO A 43 -8.99 0.37 23.94
C PRO A 43 -7.72 -0.01 23.17
N SER A 44 -6.70 -0.41 23.92
CA SER A 44 -5.42 -0.82 23.33
C SER A 44 -5.62 -2.04 22.43
N LEU A 45 -5.31 -1.88 21.15
CA LEU A 45 -5.43 -2.97 20.19
C LEU A 45 -4.30 -3.98 20.39
N LYS A 46 -4.69 -5.22 20.66
CA LYS A 46 -3.76 -6.36 20.70
C LYS A 46 -3.09 -6.51 19.33
N THR A 47 -1.81 -6.15 19.29
CA THR A 47 -0.89 -6.32 18.17
C THR A 47 0.30 -7.15 18.63
N GLY A 48 1.03 -7.75 17.68
CA GLY A 48 2.16 -8.63 18.01
C GLY A 48 3.39 -7.84 18.48
N ARG A 49 4.40 -8.54 19.01
CA ARG A 49 5.63 -7.91 19.52
C ARG A 49 6.41 -7.13 18.45
N LYS A 50 6.41 -7.59 17.20
CA LYS A 50 7.23 -7.04 16.10
C LYS A 50 6.65 -5.78 15.45
N TRP A 51 5.37 -5.48 15.69
CA TRP A 51 4.70 -4.38 15.01
C TRP A 51 3.56 -3.85 15.87
N LYS A 52 3.61 -2.56 16.16
CA LYS A 52 2.57 -1.83 16.89
C LYS A 52 1.79 -0.95 15.93
N VAL A 53 0.47 -0.95 16.10
CA VAL A 53 -0.45 -0.21 15.23
C VAL A 53 -0.42 1.29 15.47
N THR A 54 -0.27 1.72 16.73
CA THR A 54 -0.24 3.14 17.11
C THR A 54 0.93 3.85 16.42
N GLU A 55 2.14 3.32 16.61
CA GLU A 55 3.37 3.83 15.98
C GLU A 55 3.26 3.88 14.45
N ALA A 56 2.67 2.85 13.83
CA ALA A 56 2.51 2.81 12.37
C ALA A 56 1.48 3.83 11.84
N VAL A 57 0.40 4.09 12.60
CA VAL A 57 -0.60 5.09 12.26
C VAL A 57 -0.05 6.50 12.47
N ASP A 58 0.67 6.74 13.55
CA ASP A 58 1.30 8.03 13.83
C ASP A 58 2.34 8.38 12.77
N GLU A 59 3.20 7.42 12.41
CA GLU A 59 4.15 7.62 11.32
C GLU A 59 3.47 7.89 9.98
N ALA A 60 2.37 7.19 9.68
CA ALA A 60 1.58 7.45 8.48
C ALA A 60 0.97 8.86 8.49
N LYS A 61 0.45 9.33 9.63
CA LYS A 61 -0.06 10.70 9.81
C LYS A 61 1.05 11.73 9.57
N GLU A 62 2.25 11.51 10.12
CA GLU A 62 3.41 12.41 9.92
C GLU A 62 3.89 12.42 8.46
N CYS A 63 3.96 11.26 7.80
CA CYS A 63 4.28 11.20 6.37
C CYS A 63 3.25 11.95 5.51
N LEU A 64 1.97 11.88 5.84
CA LEU A 64 0.92 12.62 5.13
C LEU A 64 1.06 14.13 5.32
N LYS A 65 1.35 14.60 6.54
CA LYS A 65 1.65 16.02 6.81
C LYS A 65 2.89 16.48 6.04
N MET A 66 3.95 15.65 6.01
CA MET A 66 5.17 15.96 5.27
C MET A 66 4.89 16.06 3.77
N LYS A 67 4.10 15.14 3.20
CA LYS A 67 3.69 15.18 1.78
C LYS A 67 2.86 16.41 1.45
N GLU A 68 2.00 16.84 2.37
CA GLU A 68 1.24 18.07 2.22
C GLU A 68 2.16 19.30 2.19
N GLY A 69 3.18 19.35 3.05
CA GLY A 69 4.17 20.44 3.09
C GLY A 69 5.09 20.49 1.87
N ILE A 70 5.54 19.32 1.38
CA ILE A 70 6.33 19.22 0.13
C ILE A 70 5.49 19.66 -1.08
N GLY A 71 4.17 19.48 -0.99
CA GLY A 71 3.26 19.80 -2.07
C GLY A 71 3.36 18.79 -3.23
N GLN A 72 2.89 19.22 -4.41
CA GLN A 72 2.86 18.34 -5.57
C GLN A 72 4.21 18.24 -6.24
N THR A 73 4.74 17.03 -6.29
CA THR A 73 5.92 16.69 -7.08
C THR A 73 5.51 16.30 -8.50
N GLN A 74 6.35 16.65 -9.47
CA GLN A 74 6.16 16.17 -10.83
C GLN A 74 6.24 14.65 -10.85
N THR A 75 5.15 14.01 -11.25
CA THR A 75 5.10 12.58 -11.53
C THR A 75 5.17 12.37 -13.03
N ASP A 76 6.21 11.67 -13.49
CA ASP A 76 6.48 11.35 -14.88
C ASP A 76 6.61 12.59 -15.80
N ARG A 77 6.34 12.41 -17.10
CA ARG A 77 6.36 13.45 -18.13
C ARG A 77 5.05 14.25 -18.20
N ARG A 78 4.20 14.19 -17.17
CA ARG A 78 2.87 14.84 -17.15
C ARG A 78 2.91 16.33 -16.80
N GLY A 79 4.05 16.83 -16.32
CA GLY A 79 4.22 18.22 -15.91
C GLY A 79 3.60 18.53 -14.54
N LEU A 80 3.84 19.76 -14.06
CA LEU A 80 3.27 20.26 -12.80
C LEU A 80 1.79 20.60 -12.99
N GLY A 81 0.96 20.28 -11.98
CA GLY A 81 -0.48 20.62 -11.99
C GLY A 81 -1.39 19.62 -12.69
N SER A 82 -0.86 18.53 -13.28
CA SER A 82 -1.68 17.49 -13.93
C SER A 82 -2.56 16.68 -12.97
N THR A 83 -2.31 16.73 -11.65
CA THR A 83 -3.01 15.91 -10.66
C THR A 83 -3.56 16.79 -9.55
N THR A 84 -4.86 16.66 -9.28
CA THR A 84 -5.49 17.24 -8.09
C THR A 84 -5.15 16.38 -6.89
N ALA A 85 -4.31 16.87 -6.00
CA ALA A 85 -4.01 16.14 -4.76
C ALA A 85 -4.98 16.49 -3.65
N LYS A 86 -5.33 15.44 -2.90
CA LYS A 86 -6.05 15.56 -1.65
C LYS A 86 -5.09 16.09 -0.58
N LEU A 87 -5.51 17.15 0.09
CA LEU A 87 -4.76 17.79 1.17
C LEU A 87 -5.16 17.13 2.50
N TRP A 88 -4.18 16.68 3.28
CA TRP A 88 -4.43 16.01 4.56
C TRP A 88 -5.19 16.91 5.54
N SER A 89 -4.86 18.20 5.59
CA SER A 89 -5.56 19.19 6.42
C SER A 89 -7.04 19.38 6.06
N LYS A 90 -7.41 19.22 4.79
CA LYS A 90 -8.77 19.46 4.28
C LYS A 90 -9.63 18.20 4.20
N THR A 91 -9.05 17.04 4.51
CA THR A 91 -9.72 15.75 4.39
C THR A 91 -10.26 15.32 5.75
N GLU A 92 -11.52 14.87 5.79
CA GLU A 92 -12.18 14.46 7.03
C GLU A 92 -12.83 13.06 6.92
N GLY A 93 -13.10 12.46 8.09
CA GLY A 93 -13.80 11.20 8.23
C GLY A 93 -13.19 10.04 7.44
N LYS A 94 -14.04 9.36 6.66
CA LYS A 94 -13.64 8.14 5.92
C LYS A 94 -12.47 8.39 4.97
N GLU A 95 -12.47 9.52 4.26
CA GLU A 95 -11.40 9.82 3.31
C GLU A 95 -10.05 9.93 4.02
N LYS A 96 -10.03 10.54 5.21
CA LYS A 96 -8.84 10.70 6.03
C LYS A 96 -8.26 9.35 6.45
N ARG A 97 -9.14 8.43 6.88
CA ARG A 97 -8.76 7.04 7.19
C ARG A 97 -8.22 6.30 5.98
N ASP A 98 -8.85 6.47 4.82
CA ASP A 98 -8.40 5.83 3.58
C ASP A 98 -6.99 6.31 3.19
N MET A 99 -6.68 7.60 3.38
CA MET A 99 -5.32 8.12 3.16
C MET A 99 -4.29 7.51 4.13
N ILE A 100 -4.62 7.36 5.42
CA ILE A 100 -3.74 6.67 6.39
C ILE A 100 -3.48 5.22 5.94
N ILE A 101 -4.55 4.50 5.59
CA ILE A 101 -4.45 3.09 5.21
C ILE A 101 -3.61 2.93 3.94
N ASP A 102 -3.81 3.79 2.95
CA ASP A 102 -3.02 3.76 1.73
C ASP A 102 -1.57 4.15 1.96
N GLU A 103 -1.27 5.03 2.91
CA GLU A 103 0.11 5.33 3.30
C GLU A 103 0.80 4.13 3.96
N ILE A 104 0.10 3.42 4.85
CA ILE A 104 0.62 2.17 5.45
C ILE A 104 0.90 1.12 4.36
N ARG A 105 0.03 1.02 3.35
CA ARG A 105 0.23 0.12 2.20
C ARG A 105 1.44 0.51 1.36
N ASN A 106 1.59 1.80 1.09
CA ASN A 106 2.73 2.33 0.34
C ASN A 106 4.04 2.07 1.08
N LYS A 107 4.04 2.18 2.41
CA LYS A 107 5.18 1.85 3.24
C LYS A 107 5.54 0.37 3.17
N GLU A 108 4.56 -0.53 3.32
CA GLU A 108 4.79 -1.98 3.17
C GLU A 108 5.32 -2.33 1.77
N ASP A 109 4.78 -1.71 0.72
CA ASP A 109 5.25 -1.91 -0.65
C ASP A 109 6.69 -1.41 -0.82
N SER A 110 7.02 -0.26 -0.23
CA SER A 110 8.38 0.30 -0.27
C SER A 110 9.39 -0.60 0.44
N THR A 111 9.06 -1.16 1.61
CA THR A 111 9.92 -2.13 2.30
C THR A 111 10.13 -3.40 1.46
N ARG A 112 9.11 -3.86 0.74
CA ARG A 112 9.27 -5.00 -0.18
C ARG A 112 10.19 -4.67 -1.34
N VAL A 113 10.02 -3.50 -1.95
CA VAL A 113 10.90 -3.04 -3.04
C VAL A 113 12.33 -2.92 -2.55
N GLN A 114 12.57 -2.31 -1.39
CA GLN A 114 13.90 -2.23 -0.78
C GLN A 114 14.54 -3.61 -0.58
N LYS A 115 13.78 -4.56 -0.05
CA LYS A 115 14.27 -5.94 0.13
C LYS A 115 14.66 -6.60 -1.19
N VAL A 116 13.87 -6.38 -2.23
CA VAL A 116 14.12 -6.94 -3.56
C VAL A 116 15.36 -6.31 -4.21
N LEU A 117 15.55 -5.00 -4.06
CA LEU A 117 16.74 -4.30 -4.57
C LEU A 117 18.04 -4.82 -3.94
N GLN A 118 17.97 -5.29 -2.69
CA GLN A 118 19.11 -5.92 -2.01
C GLN A 118 19.39 -7.36 -2.48
N GLN A 119 18.53 -7.94 -3.33
CA GLN A 119 18.64 -9.31 -3.83
C GLN A 119 18.90 -9.29 -5.34
N PRO A 120 20.15 -9.11 -5.81
CA PRO A 120 20.44 -8.83 -7.21
C PRO A 120 19.99 -9.94 -8.17
N GLN A 121 20.00 -11.22 -7.73
CA GLN A 121 19.53 -12.34 -8.56
C GLN A 121 18.00 -12.48 -8.56
N GLN A 122 17.32 -12.26 -7.43
CA GLN A 122 15.86 -12.42 -7.30
C GLN A 122 15.09 -11.13 -7.61
N GLY A 123 15.80 -10.01 -7.71
CA GLY A 123 15.28 -8.67 -7.95
C GLY A 123 15.49 -8.15 -9.36
N GLN A 124 16.00 -8.96 -10.30
CA GLN A 124 16.23 -8.52 -11.68
C GLN A 124 14.97 -7.94 -12.35
N TRP A 125 13.78 -8.39 -11.94
CA TRP A 125 12.50 -7.86 -12.40
C TRP A 125 12.28 -6.36 -12.10
N THR A 126 13.06 -5.73 -11.21
CA THR A 126 12.99 -4.28 -10.97
C THR A 126 13.60 -3.46 -12.11
N ASN A 127 14.47 -4.06 -12.93
CA ASN A 127 15.22 -3.37 -13.99
C ASN A 127 14.57 -3.51 -15.38
N TRP A 128 13.33 -4.00 -15.43
CA TRP A 128 12.61 -4.26 -16.67
C TRP A 128 11.92 -3.00 -17.19
N ASP A 129 12.71 -2.00 -17.58
CA ASP A 129 12.19 -0.68 -17.99
C ASP A 129 11.23 -0.78 -19.19
N ASN A 130 11.54 -1.64 -20.16
CA ASN A 130 10.76 -1.83 -21.39
C ASN A 130 9.62 -2.86 -21.27
N ALA A 131 9.48 -3.55 -20.14
CA ALA A 131 8.41 -4.54 -19.98
C ALA A 131 7.04 -3.85 -19.82
N ILE A 132 6.05 -4.35 -20.57
CA ILE A 132 4.65 -3.92 -20.48
C ILE A 132 4.09 -4.35 -19.13
N GLN A 133 3.51 -3.41 -18.38
CA GLN A 133 2.84 -3.73 -17.13
C GLN A 133 1.55 -4.53 -17.39
N ARG A 134 1.42 -5.68 -16.72
CA ARG A 134 0.29 -6.60 -16.81
C ARG A 134 -0.35 -6.77 -15.44
N PHE A 135 -1.64 -6.50 -15.35
CA PHE A 135 -2.46 -6.81 -14.17
C PHE A 135 -3.35 -7.99 -14.51
N LEU A 136 -3.19 -9.11 -13.79
CA LEU A 136 -4.08 -10.26 -13.92
C LEU A 136 -5.25 -10.09 -12.94
N THR A 137 -6.47 -10.09 -13.44
CA THR A 137 -7.68 -10.15 -12.62
C THR A 137 -8.01 -11.60 -12.25
N TRP A 138 -8.89 -11.80 -11.25
CA TRP A 138 -9.43 -13.14 -10.98
C TRP A 138 -10.12 -13.73 -12.20
N ASN A 139 -10.83 -12.90 -12.97
CA ASN A 139 -11.49 -13.34 -14.19
C ASN A 139 -10.48 -13.87 -15.22
N ASP A 140 -9.36 -13.16 -15.40
CA ASP A 140 -8.29 -13.60 -16.31
C ASP A 140 -7.71 -14.95 -15.85
N ILE A 141 -7.49 -15.13 -14.55
CA ILE A 141 -6.97 -16.38 -14.00
C ILE A 141 -7.95 -17.54 -14.21
N TRP A 142 -9.25 -17.31 -14.00
CA TRP A 142 -10.26 -18.37 -14.14
C TRP A 142 -10.47 -18.84 -15.58
N HIS A 143 -10.29 -17.95 -16.56
CA HIS A 143 -10.54 -18.25 -17.98
C HIS A 143 -9.26 -18.55 -18.77
N MET A 144 -8.08 -18.38 -18.17
CA MET A 144 -6.82 -18.62 -18.84
C MET A 144 -6.40 -20.09 -18.68
N ALA A 145 -5.87 -20.68 -19.76
CA ALA A 145 -5.36 -22.05 -19.72
C ALA A 145 -4.25 -22.20 -18.66
N PRO A 146 -4.21 -23.28 -17.85
CA PRO A 146 -3.26 -23.44 -16.74
C PRO A 146 -1.78 -23.28 -17.15
N LEU A 147 -1.41 -23.78 -18.33
CA LEU A 147 -0.04 -23.65 -18.86
C LEU A 147 0.35 -22.19 -19.15
N ARG A 148 -0.60 -21.36 -19.61
CA ARG A 148 -0.38 -19.93 -19.86
C ARG A 148 -0.20 -19.16 -18.55
N ILE A 149 -0.98 -19.49 -17.52
CA ILE A 149 -0.84 -18.89 -16.19
C ILE A 149 0.52 -19.25 -15.59
N SER A 150 0.89 -20.54 -15.63
CA SER A 150 2.19 -21.01 -15.17
C SER A 150 3.32 -20.28 -15.89
N PHE A 151 3.27 -20.20 -17.22
CA PHE A 151 4.27 -19.48 -18.02
C PHE A 151 4.40 -18.01 -17.58
N LEU A 152 3.30 -17.27 -17.47
CA LEU A 152 3.34 -15.86 -17.06
C LEU A 152 3.97 -15.67 -15.67
N ILE A 153 3.68 -16.57 -14.73
CA ILE A 153 4.26 -16.51 -13.38
C ILE A 153 5.75 -16.85 -13.40
N HIS A 154 6.17 -17.85 -14.18
CA HIS A 154 7.56 -18.28 -14.27
C HIS A 154 8.44 -17.34 -15.09
N GLN A 155 7.89 -16.66 -16.10
CA GLN A 155 8.62 -15.65 -16.86
C GLN A 155 9.12 -14.51 -15.98
N VAL A 156 8.41 -14.18 -14.89
CA VAL A 156 8.81 -13.15 -13.92
C VAL A 156 9.93 -13.61 -12.98
N ARG A 157 10.25 -14.92 -12.98
CA ARG A 157 11.26 -15.54 -12.12
C ARG A 157 12.62 -15.70 -12.79
N LEU A 158 12.68 -15.63 -14.12
CA LEU A 158 13.90 -15.66 -14.94
C LEU A 158 14.43 -14.24 -15.13
#